data_AF-A0AAN6NC38-F1
#
_entry.id   AF-A0AAN6NC38-F1
#
_cell.length_a   1.000
_cell.length_b   1.000
_cell.length_c   1.000
_cell.angle_alpha   90.00
_cell.angle_beta   90.00
_cell.angle_gamma   90.00
#
_symmetry.space_group_name_H-M   'P 1'
#
loop_
_entity.id
_entity.type
_entity.pdbx_description
1 polymer ?
#
loop_
_entity_poly.entity_id
_entity_poly.type
_entity_poly.pdbx_seq_one_letter_code
_entity_poly.pdbx_strand_id
1 'polypeptide(L)'
;MTNGLKKLQVQGYDAAHVDNSASQSPSSPRDADDVTDSASVSSSSTIDGAETADGPSKILLRQHKYDPTFTDKVIAATGPNAHPRLVEIMPSLVRHLHDFAREVNLTVGEWMSAVELINDSGRISDDRRNETQLLCDIVGLETLVDEITSKALATSNHETPSAILGPFYRHDAPVLPNGSSIVRNLTPDVSWYEQAIRDSAYITGRVLSPQGEPIKGAIVDVWHTAPNGLYEQQDSSQPDMNLRGQFATDDEGRYAFYALRPVAYPIPDDGPAGRLLKMLDRHPYRPGHIHFIVSAKEHRTLTTQVFDDRDEYLLQDAVFAVKDELIVKFLPREGDPNAKWQLEYNFVLGKNE
;
A
#
# COMPACT_ATOMS: atom_id res chain seq x y z
N MET A 1 22.31 1.87 -40.26
CA MET A 1 20.85 2.05 -40.26
C MET A 1 20.36 1.62 -38.89
N THR A 2 20.03 2.60 -38.08
CA THR A 2 19.57 2.50 -36.69
C THR A 2 18.09 2.20 -36.66
N ASN A 3 17.67 1.08 -36.05
CA ASN A 3 16.26 0.80 -35.77
C ASN A 3 16.00 0.92 -34.28
N GLY A 4 15.22 1.95 -33.93
CA GLY A 4 14.85 2.30 -32.57
C GLY A 4 13.78 1.36 -32.00
N LEU A 5 14.07 0.83 -30.81
CA LEU A 5 13.09 0.27 -29.90
C LEU A 5 12.34 1.43 -29.23
N LYS A 6 11.03 1.53 -29.49
CA LYS A 6 10.13 2.44 -28.79
C LYS A 6 10.03 1.99 -27.32
N LYS A 7 10.32 2.91 -26.41
CA LYS A 7 9.98 2.79 -24.98
C LYS A 7 8.49 2.49 -24.84
N LEU A 8 8.13 1.41 -24.13
CA LEU A 8 6.78 1.28 -23.58
C LEU A 8 6.65 2.35 -22.49
N GLN A 9 5.81 3.37 -22.74
CA GLN A 9 5.30 4.24 -21.70
C GLN A 9 4.29 3.44 -20.88
N VAL A 10 4.65 3.14 -19.62
CA VAL A 10 3.67 2.81 -18.60
C VAL A 10 2.88 4.10 -18.35
N GLN A 11 1.63 4.13 -18.77
CA GLN A 11 0.74 5.27 -18.56
C GLN A 11 0.30 5.24 -17.10
N GLY A 12 0.67 6.27 -16.35
CA GLY A 12 0.24 6.51 -14.97
C GLY A 12 1.39 6.39 -14.00
N TYR A 13 2.00 7.54 -13.69
CA TYR A 13 2.82 7.94 -12.53
C TYR A 13 3.91 8.90 -13.04
N ASP A 14 3.56 10.18 -13.15
CA ASP A 14 4.53 11.26 -13.40
C ASP A 14 4.64 12.06 -12.09
N ALA A 15 5.62 11.70 -11.25
CA ALA A 15 5.92 12.42 -10.02
C ALA A 15 6.64 13.73 -10.40
N ALA A 16 5.92 14.84 -10.33
CA ALA A 16 6.46 16.16 -10.63
C ALA A 16 7.61 16.53 -9.66
N HIS A 17 8.79 16.77 -10.22
CA HIS A 17 9.92 17.42 -9.55
C HIS A 17 9.52 18.79 -8.99
N VAL A 18 9.72 19.01 -7.69
CA VAL A 18 9.74 20.34 -7.07
C VAL A 18 11.13 20.57 -6.49
N ASP A 19 11.87 21.45 -7.16
CA ASP A 19 13.18 21.96 -6.75
C ASP A 19 12.99 22.95 -5.59
N ASN A 20 13.59 22.69 -4.42
CA ASN A 20 13.44 23.55 -3.25
C ASN A 20 14.81 23.93 -2.68
N SER A 21 15.33 25.04 -3.21
CA SER A 21 16.50 25.72 -2.65
C SER A 21 16.07 26.99 -1.93
N ALA A 22 16.14 27.00 -0.60
CA ALA A 22 16.65 28.13 0.19
C ALA A 22 16.61 27.82 1.69
N SER A 23 17.73 28.14 2.33
CA SER A 23 18.06 27.98 3.74
C SER A 23 17.60 29.18 4.59
N GLN A 24 17.37 28.92 5.89
CA GLN A 24 18.02 29.57 7.06
C GLN A 24 17.11 29.66 8.28
N SER A 25 17.56 29.08 9.40
CA SER A 25 17.09 29.29 10.77
C SER A 25 17.62 30.62 11.35
N PRO A 26 17.06 31.15 12.45
CA PRO A 26 17.59 30.78 13.77
C PRO A 26 16.60 30.73 14.95
N SER A 27 17.11 30.07 16.00
CA SER A 27 16.73 29.81 17.40
C SER A 27 16.01 30.88 18.25
N SER A 28 15.12 30.46 19.19
CA SER A 28 15.36 30.37 20.66
C SER A 28 14.05 30.36 21.51
N PRO A 29 14.09 29.91 22.79
CA PRO A 29 12.97 29.20 23.46
C PRO A 29 12.23 30.04 24.51
N ARG A 30 11.03 29.59 24.94
CA ARG A 30 10.43 29.91 26.24
C ARG A 30 9.53 28.79 26.79
N ASP A 31 9.78 28.49 28.06
CA ASP A 31 9.01 27.67 28.99
C ASP A 31 7.61 28.24 29.28
N ALA A 32 6.66 27.38 29.68
CA ALA A 32 6.01 27.40 31.01
C ALA A 32 4.65 26.65 31.02
N ASP A 33 4.57 25.69 31.96
CA ASP A 33 3.49 25.46 32.94
C ASP A 33 2.11 24.93 32.50
N ASP A 34 1.97 23.60 32.70
CA ASP A 34 1.05 22.91 33.62
C ASP A 34 -0.22 23.65 34.08
N VAL A 35 -1.39 23.15 33.64
CA VAL A 35 -2.63 23.15 34.46
C VAL A 35 -3.41 21.88 34.16
N THR A 36 -3.54 21.05 35.20
CA THR A 36 -4.48 19.95 35.32
C THR A 36 -5.88 20.47 35.66
N ASP A 37 -6.94 19.92 35.05
CA ASP A 37 -8.18 19.73 35.78
C ASP A 37 -9.04 18.58 35.23
N SER A 38 -9.62 17.84 36.17
CA SER A 38 -10.34 16.59 35.98
C SER A 38 -11.82 16.82 36.30
N ALA A 39 -12.70 16.56 35.35
CA ALA A 39 -14.14 16.64 35.57
C ALA A 39 -14.76 15.24 35.51
N SER A 40 -15.25 14.79 36.65
CA SER A 40 -16.06 13.58 36.83
C SER A 40 -17.49 13.81 36.34
N VAL A 41 -17.98 12.88 35.53
CA VAL A 41 -19.37 12.86 35.04
C VAL A 41 -20.17 11.88 35.89
N SER A 42 -21.23 12.33 36.55
CA SER A 42 -22.25 11.46 37.13
C SER A 42 -23.56 11.60 36.35
N SER A 43 -23.96 10.49 35.74
CA SER A 43 -25.24 10.30 35.07
C SER A 43 -26.30 9.85 36.07
N SER A 44 -27.49 10.48 36.07
CA SER A 44 -28.69 9.81 36.55
C SER A 44 -29.87 10.15 35.64
N SER A 45 -30.45 9.10 35.10
CA SER A 45 -31.64 9.07 34.27
C SER A 45 -32.86 8.74 35.13
N THR A 46 -33.92 9.52 35.00
CA THR A 46 -35.28 9.07 35.35
C THR A 46 -36.28 9.66 34.37
N ILE A 47 -37.11 8.76 33.85
CA ILE A 47 -38.26 9.00 32.97
C ILE A 47 -39.48 9.11 33.88
N ASP A 48 -40.39 10.05 33.61
CA ASP A 48 -41.85 9.85 33.79
C ASP A 48 -42.67 10.99 33.14
N GLY A 49 -43.58 10.58 32.25
CA GLY A 49 -45.03 10.84 32.38
C GLY A 49 -45.66 12.22 32.06
N ALA A 50 -46.36 12.24 30.91
CA ALA A 50 -47.71 12.79 30.67
C ALA A 50 -47.93 14.25 30.21
N GLU A 51 -48.85 14.36 29.24
CA GLU A 51 -49.23 15.47 28.35
C GLU A 51 -49.91 16.68 29.04
N THR A 52 -49.82 17.87 28.43
CA THR A 52 -50.99 18.69 28.01
C THR A 52 -50.58 19.97 27.25
N ALA A 53 -51.40 20.29 26.23
CA ALA A 53 -51.79 21.62 25.71
C ALA A 53 -50.78 22.52 24.94
N ASP A 54 -51.04 22.56 23.62
CA ASP A 54 -50.99 23.68 22.65
C ASP A 54 -50.32 25.02 23.06
N GLY A 55 -49.21 25.33 22.38
CA GLY A 55 -48.46 26.60 22.42
C GLY A 55 -47.43 26.62 21.29
N PRO A 56 -47.02 27.80 20.77
CA PRO A 56 -46.29 27.89 19.50
C PRO A 56 -45.01 27.07 19.57
N SER A 57 -44.82 26.15 18.62
CA SER A 57 -43.65 25.29 18.53
C SER A 57 -42.38 26.13 18.63
N LYS A 58 -41.78 26.17 19.83
CA LYS A 58 -40.40 26.59 20.01
C LYS A 58 -39.59 25.59 19.22
N ILE A 59 -39.18 25.99 18.01
CA ILE A 59 -38.06 25.37 17.32
C ILE A 59 -36.92 25.41 18.33
N LEU A 60 -36.65 24.27 18.94
CA LEU A 60 -35.48 24.07 19.78
C LEU A 60 -34.29 24.25 18.84
N LEU A 61 -33.78 25.48 18.77
CA LEU A 61 -32.50 25.77 18.13
C LEU A 61 -31.49 24.85 18.80
N ARG A 62 -31.03 23.82 18.07
CA ARG A 62 -29.92 22.99 18.52
C ARG A 62 -28.78 23.94 18.85
N GLN A 63 -28.38 23.98 20.13
CA GLN A 63 -27.21 24.74 20.52
C GLN A 63 -25.99 24.01 19.93
N HIS A 64 -25.39 24.60 18.90
CA HIS A 64 -24.16 24.09 18.32
C HIS A 64 -22.99 24.54 19.19
N LYS A 65 -22.12 23.59 19.57
CA LYS A 65 -20.89 23.87 20.32
C LYS A 65 -19.91 24.78 19.57
N TYR A 66 -19.95 24.74 18.23
CA TYR A 66 -19.10 25.49 17.30
C TYR A 66 -19.96 26.17 16.21
N ASP A 67 -19.42 27.13 15.45
CA ASP A 67 -20.13 27.76 14.31
C ASP A 67 -20.57 26.68 13.31
N PRO A 68 -21.89 26.43 13.17
CA PRO A 68 -22.38 25.37 12.28
C PRO A 68 -22.19 25.69 10.79
N THR A 69 -21.84 26.94 10.45
CA THR A 69 -21.69 27.41 9.06
C THR A 69 -20.24 27.51 8.60
N PHE A 70 -19.26 27.29 9.49
CA PHE A 70 -17.85 27.50 9.17
C PHE A 70 -17.36 26.63 8.02
N THR A 71 -17.67 25.33 8.04
CA THR A 71 -17.27 24.39 6.96
C THR A 71 -17.84 24.81 5.61
N ASP A 72 -19.12 25.20 5.56
CA ASP A 72 -19.74 25.62 4.30
C ASP A 72 -19.12 26.89 3.75
N LYS A 73 -18.72 27.84 4.61
CA LYS A 73 -17.98 29.04 4.19
C LYS A 73 -16.62 28.68 3.57
N VAL A 74 -15.89 27.71 4.14
CA VAL A 74 -14.61 27.25 3.60
C VAL A 74 -14.80 26.56 2.24
N ILE A 75 -15.82 25.71 2.11
CA ILE A 75 -16.15 25.06 0.84
C ILE A 75 -16.54 26.09 -0.23
N ALA A 76 -17.36 27.08 0.14
CA ALA A 76 -17.82 28.15 -0.75
C ALA A 76 -16.71 29.11 -1.20
N ALA A 77 -15.53 29.07 -0.59
CA ALA A 77 -14.35 29.82 -1.04
C ALA A 77 -13.71 29.23 -2.32
N THR A 78 -14.18 28.07 -2.79
CA THR A 78 -13.76 27.47 -4.07
C THR A 78 -14.07 28.42 -5.23
N GLY A 79 -13.04 28.87 -5.94
CA GLY A 79 -13.17 29.84 -7.02
C GLY A 79 -13.88 29.29 -8.27
N PRO A 80 -14.45 30.16 -9.12
CA PRO A 80 -15.22 29.75 -10.30
C PRO A 80 -14.40 29.06 -11.40
N ASN A 81 -13.07 29.17 -11.34
CA ASN A 81 -12.14 28.58 -12.31
C ASN A 81 -11.45 27.31 -11.77
N ALA A 82 -11.93 26.73 -10.67
CA ALA A 82 -11.35 25.52 -10.11
C ALA A 82 -11.51 24.32 -11.06
N HIS A 83 -10.54 23.40 -11.04
CA HIS A 83 -10.59 22.20 -11.85
C HIS A 83 -11.85 21.37 -11.51
N PRO A 84 -12.62 20.85 -12.49
CA PRO A 84 -13.90 20.19 -12.23
C PRO A 84 -13.81 19.03 -11.24
N ARG A 85 -12.76 18.21 -11.33
CA ARG A 85 -12.53 17.13 -10.35
C ARG A 85 -12.23 17.65 -8.94
N LEU A 86 -11.56 18.79 -8.80
CA LEU A 86 -11.29 19.39 -7.49
C LEU A 86 -12.55 19.98 -6.87
N VAL A 87 -13.45 20.54 -7.69
CA VAL A 87 -14.79 20.99 -7.25
C VAL A 87 -15.60 19.83 -6.69
N GLU A 88 -15.41 18.61 -7.20
CA GLU A 88 -16.07 17.42 -6.70
C GLU A 88 -15.46 16.89 -5.39
N ILE A 89 -14.12 16.74 -5.33
CA ILE A 89 -13.47 16.03 -4.21
C ILE A 89 -13.18 16.92 -3.00
N MET A 90 -12.82 18.20 -3.19
CA MET A 90 -12.41 19.08 -2.10
C MET A 90 -13.52 19.36 -1.08
N PRO A 91 -14.80 19.58 -1.48
CA PRO A 91 -15.88 19.75 -0.52
C PRO A 91 -16.06 18.54 0.40
N SER A 92 -15.85 17.33 -0.12
CA SER A 92 -15.91 16.10 0.68
C SER A 92 -14.75 16.06 1.69
N LEU A 93 -13.51 16.23 1.21
CA LEU A 93 -12.32 16.23 2.05
C LEU A 93 -12.41 17.26 3.18
N VAL A 94 -12.73 18.52 2.86
CA VAL A 94 -12.83 19.60 3.84
C VAL A 94 -13.90 19.29 4.90
N ARG A 95 -15.05 18.75 4.48
CA ARG A 95 -16.12 18.38 5.40
C ARG A 95 -15.67 17.30 6.36
N HIS A 96 -15.13 16.18 5.86
CA HIS A 96 -14.65 15.09 6.71
C HIS A 96 -13.50 15.51 7.62
N LEU A 97 -12.59 16.36 7.16
CA LEU A 97 -11.49 16.87 7.98
C LEU A 97 -11.99 17.78 9.12
N HIS A 98 -12.92 18.69 8.84
CA HIS A 98 -13.51 19.55 9.87
C HIS A 98 -14.40 18.77 10.84
N ASP A 99 -15.11 17.76 10.34
CA ASP A 99 -15.94 16.89 11.17
C ASP A 99 -15.07 16.07 12.13
N PHE A 100 -13.97 15.47 11.65
CA PHE A 100 -12.96 14.82 12.50
C PHE A 100 -12.44 15.75 13.60
N ALA A 101 -12.00 16.96 13.23
CA ALA A 101 -11.46 17.92 14.19
C ALA A 101 -12.49 18.30 15.28
N ARG A 102 -13.77 18.43 14.90
CA ARG A 102 -14.86 18.71 15.85
C ARG A 102 -15.22 17.49 16.71
N GLU A 103 -15.18 16.30 16.14
CA GLU A 103 -15.48 15.03 16.81
C GLU A 103 -14.53 14.80 17.98
N VAL A 104 -13.23 14.96 17.75
CA VAL A 104 -12.19 14.71 18.76
C VAL A 104 -11.86 15.93 19.63
N ASN A 105 -12.46 17.09 19.33
CA ASN A 105 -12.12 18.38 19.96
C ASN A 105 -10.63 18.72 19.81
N LEU A 106 -10.09 18.56 18.60
CA LEU A 106 -8.68 18.65 18.29
C LEU A 106 -8.06 19.95 18.82
N THR A 107 -6.99 19.83 19.59
CA THR A 107 -6.26 20.97 20.15
C THR A 107 -5.24 21.54 19.16
N VAL A 108 -4.81 22.78 19.40
CA VAL A 108 -3.74 23.40 18.61
C VAL A 108 -2.43 22.61 18.72
N GLY A 109 -2.12 22.08 19.90
CA GLY A 109 -0.92 21.26 20.13
C GLY A 109 -0.94 19.98 19.31
N GLU A 110 -2.03 19.21 19.36
CA GLU A 110 -2.18 17.97 18.58
C GLU A 110 -2.15 18.25 17.07
N TRP A 111 -2.81 19.32 16.62
CA TRP A 111 -2.76 19.74 15.22
C TRP A 111 -1.33 20.07 14.78
N MET A 112 -0.58 20.84 15.57
CA MET A 112 0.82 21.17 15.26
C MET A 112 1.70 19.92 15.23
N SER A 113 1.51 18.96 16.14
CA SER A 113 2.24 17.69 16.12
C SER A 113 1.95 16.87 14.84
N ALA A 114 0.70 16.86 14.35
CA ALA A 114 0.37 16.22 13.08
C ALA A 114 1.00 16.93 11.87
N VAL A 115 1.03 18.27 11.88
CA VAL A 115 1.72 19.07 10.85
C VAL A 115 3.23 18.77 10.84
N GLU A 116 3.86 18.67 12.01
CA GLU A 116 5.27 18.29 12.14
C GLU A 116 5.54 16.87 11.62
N LEU A 117 4.67 15.90 11.90
CA LEU A 117 4.77 14.55 11.37
C LEU A 117 4.78 14.53 9.83
N ILE A 118 3.89 15.28 9.18
CA ILE A 118 3.82 15.38 7.71
C ILE A 118 5.07 16.07 7.17
N ASN A 119 5.49 17.18 7.79
CA ASN A 119 6.69 17.91 7.38
C ASN A 119 7.96 17.05 7.47
N ASP A 120 8.13 16.30 8.56
CA ASP A 120 9.26 15.38 8.73
C ASP A 120 9.24 14.25 7.69
N SER A 121 8.06 13.78 7.32
CA SER A 121 7.90 12.75 6.29
C SER A 121 8.36 13.26 4.93
N GLY A 122 8.05 14.52 4.60
CA GLY A 122 8.60 15.18 3.42
C GLY A 122 10.12 15.30 3.47
N ARG A 123 10.70 15.67 4.63
CA ARG A 123 12.15 15.90 4.78
C ARG A 123 13.01 14.63 4.68
N ILE A 124 12.50 13.50 5.17
CA ILE A 124 13.24 12.22 5.13
C ILE A 124 13.05 11.47 3.80
N SER A 125 12.11 11.92 2.96
CA SER A 125 11.87 11.31 1.65
C SER A 125 12.93 11.72 0.64
N ASP A 126 13.33 10.77 -0.23
CA ASP A 126 14.27 10.93 -1.33
C ASP A 126 13.89 10.00 -2.51
N ASP A 127 14.76 9.86 -3.52
CA ASP A 127 14.49 9.01 -4.70
C ASP A 127 14.36 7.50 -4.37
N ARG A 128 14.72 7.07 -3.15
CA ARG A 128 14.67 5.68 -2.68
C ARG A 128 13.65 5.46 -1.55
N ARG A 129 13.17 6.52 -0.91
CA ARG A 129 12.25 6.49 0.23
C ARG A 129 11.15 7.52 0.05
N ASN A 130 9.89 7.07 0.10
CA ASN A 130 8.73 7.96 0.18
C ASN A 130 8.00 7.74 1.51
N GLU A 131 8.40 8.48 2.53
CA GLU A 131 7.83 8.34 3.88
C GLU A 131 6.39 8.85 3.97
N THR A 132 6.02 9.82 3.14
CA THR A 132 4.63 10.33 3.10
C THR A 132 3.69 9.27 2.53
N GLN A 133 4.14 8.53 1.51
CA GLN A 133 3.41 7.35 1.04
C GLN A 133 3.33 6.29 2.14
N LEU A 134 4.45 5.97 2.81
CA LEU A 134 4.44 5.01 3.91
C LEU A 134 3.46 5.40 5.04
N LEU A 135 3.32 6.70 5.35
CA LEU A 135 2.29 7.18 6.27
C LEU A 135 0.88 6.85 5.78
N CYS A 136 0.59 7.01 4.49
CA CYS A 136 -0.69 6.61 3.90
C CYS A 136 -0.91 5.09 3.98
N ASP A 137 0.14 4.30 3.76
CA ASP A 137 0.09 2.84 3.79
C ASP A 137 -0.28 2.35 5.20
N ILE A 138 0.39 2.85 6.23
CA ILE A 138 0.16 2.40 7.61
C ILE A 138 -1.18 2.85 8.17
N VAL A 139 -1.88 3.82 7.57
CA VAL A 139 -3.26 4.17 7.92
C VAL A 139 -4.29 3.49 7.00
N GLY A 140 -3.84 2.63 6.08
CA GLY A 140 -4.68 1.85 5.18
C GLY A 140 -5.23 2.61 3.99
N LEU A 141 -4.78 3.85 3.75
CA LEU A 141 -5.32 4.69 2.69
C LEU A 141 -4.91 4.19 1.30
N GLU A 142 -3.65 3.76 1.11
CA GLU A 142 -3.18 3.26 -0.19
C GLU A 142 -3.95 2.00 -0.60
N THR A 143 -4.07 1.02 0.30
CA THR A 143 -4.87 -0.20 0.07
C THR A 143 -6.32 0.12 -0.24
N LEU A 144 -6.95 1.06 0.47
CA LEU A 144 -8.33 1.45 0.19
C LEU A 144 -8.48 2.09 -1.20
N VAL A 145 -7.52 2.95 -1.60
CA VAL A 145 -7.51 3.57 -2.94
C VAL A 145 -7.29 2.53 -4.03
N ASP A 146 -6.41 1.54 -3.82
CA ASP A 146 -6.25 0.38 -4.70
C ASP A 146 -7.58 -0.36 -4.86
N GLU A 147 -8.26 -0.69 -3.76
CA GLU A 147 -9.52 -1.43 -3.82
C GLU A 147 -10.61 -0.67 -4.58
N ILE A 148 -10.77 0.64 -4.31
CA ILE A 148 -11.74 1.50 -5.03
C ILE A 148 -11.43 1.50 -6.52
N THR A 149 -10.16 1.69 -6.89
CA THR A 149 -9.73 1.77 -8.28
C THR A 149 -9.93 0.43 -9.00
N SER A 150 -9.52 -0.65 -8.35
CA SER A 150 -9.63 -2.02 -8.86
C SER A 150 -11.08 -2.40 -9.14
N LYS A 151 -11.98 -2.13 -8.18
CA LYS A 151 -13.43 -2.36 -8.33
C LYS A 151 -14.07 -1.49 -9.41
N ALA A 152 -13.67 -0.22 -9.50
CA ALA A 152 -14.19 0.69 -10.52
C ALA A 152 -13.81 0.25 -11.94
N LEU A 153 -12.64 -0.36 -12.10
CA LEU A 153 -12.13 -0.82 -13.39
C LEU A 153 -12.50 -2.28 -13.71
N ALA A 154 -12.97 -3.07 -12.73
CA ALA A 154 -13.22 -4.50 -12.90
C ALA A 154 -14.32 -4.77 -13.93
N THR A 155 -14.05 -5.67 -14.85
CA THR A 155 -15.00 -6.08 -15.91
C THR A 155 -15.69 -7.42 -15.58
N SER A 156 -15.21 -8.13 -14.56
CA SER A 156 -15.82 -9.34 -14.04
C SER A 156 -15.45 -9.59 -12.57
N ASN A 157 -16.22 -10.45 -11.89
CA ASN A 157 -15.96 -10.89 -10.52
C ASN A 157 -14.92 -12.04 -10.43
N HIS A 158 -14.32 -12.44 -11.55
CA HIS A 158 -13.36 -13.55 -11.61
C HIS A 158 -11.92 -13.09 -11.83
N GLU A 159 -11.69 -11.77 -11.91
CA GLU A 159 -10.35 -11.20 -12.04
C GLU A 159 -9.56 -11.40 -10.75
N THR A 160 -8.25 -11.64 -10.88
CA THR A 160 -7.37 -11.70 -9.70
C THR A 160 -7.36 -10.32 -9.03
N PRO A 161 -7.56 -10.23 -7.71
CA PRO A 161 -7.53 -8.95 -7.02
C PRO A 161 -6.18 -8.25 -7.17
N SER A 162 -6.21 -6.94 -7.34
CA SER A 162 -5.00 -6.12 -7.26
C SER A 162 -4.48 -6.03 -5.83
N ALA A 163 -3.27 -5.53 -5.67
CA ALA A 163 -2.73 -5.07 -4.41
C ALA A 163 -1.74 -3.93 -4.66
N ILE A 164 -1.39 -3.19 -3.61
CA ILE A 164 -0.44 -2.09 -3.68
C ILE A 164 0.92 -2.53 -4.27
N LEU A 165 1.56 -1.64 -5.03
CA LEU A 165 2.84 -1.91 -5.66
C LEU A 165 3.99 -2.01 -4.64
N GLY A 166 3.93 -1.19 -3.60
CA GLY A 166 5.03 -0.95 -2.69
C GLY A 166 6.18 -0.15 -3.33
N PRO A 167 7.15 0.32 -2.53
CA PRO A 167 8.19 1.24 -2.99
C PRO A 167 9.38 0.55 -3.67
N PHE A 168 9.38 -0.79 -3.75
CA PHE A 168 10.55 -1.58 -4.12
C PHE A 168 10.48 -2.21 -5.51
N TYR A 169 9.53 -1.80 -6.34
CA TYR A 169 9.54 -2.16 -7.75
C TYR A 169 10.70 -1.48 -8.48
N ARG A 170 11.43 -2.26 -9.30
CA ARG A 170 12.45 -1.74 -10.22
C ARG A 170 12.06 -2.14 -11.64
N HIS A 171 12.15 -1.17 -12.54
CA HIS A 171 12.06 -1.45 -13.97
C HIS A 171 13.24 -2.31 -14.45
N ASP A 172 13.08 -2.91 -15.63
CA ASP A 172 14.13 -3.63 -16.36
C ASP A 172 14.64 -4.91 -15.67
N ALA A 173 13.79 -5.56 -14.88
CA ALA A 173 14.06 -6.93 -14.42
C ALA A 173 14.38 -7.85 -15.62
N PRO A 174 15.32 -8.80 -15.46
CA PRO A 174 15.78 -9.62 -16.58
C PRO A 174 14.65 -10.50 -17.12
N VAL A 175 14.50 -10.55 -18.44
CA VAL A 175 13.63 -11.52 -19.12
C VAL A 175 14.32 -12.89 -19.08
N LEU A 176 13.68 -13.86 -18.45
CA LEU A 176 14.22 -15.19 -18.22
C LEU A 176 13.37 -16.28 -18.90
N PRO A 177 13.98 -17.37 -19.38
CA PRO A 177 13.22 -18.52 -19.86
C PRO A 177 12.37 -19.15 -18.75
N ASN A 178 11.18 -19.66 -19.07
CA ASN A 178 10.39 -20.45 -18.13
C ASN A 178 11.20 -21.63 -17.57
N GLY A 179 11.06 -21.88 -16.27
CA GLY A 179 11.82 -22.86 -15.52
C GLY A 179 13.19 -22.38 -15.03
N SER A 180 13.55 -21.11 -15.28
CA SER A 180 14.78 -20.51 -14.75
C SER A 180 14.62 -20.02 -13.32
N SER A 181 15.72 -19.65 -12.66
CA SER A 181 15.72 -19.13 -11.30
C SER A 181 15.83 -17.60 -11.27
N ILE A 182 15.04 -16.95 -10.40
CA ILE A 182 15.24 -15.55 -10.02
C ILE A 182 16.25 -15.39 -8.87
N VAL A 183 16.64 -16.48 -8.21
CA VAL A 183 17.72 -16.49 -7.22
C VAL A 183 19.07 -16.47 -7.95
N ARG A 184 19.84 -15.40 -7.79
CA ARG A 184 21.09 -15.17 -8.52
C ARG A 184 22.29 -15.31 -7.57
N ASN A 185 23.36 -15.92 -8.06
CA ASN A 185 24.64 -16.11 -7.34
C ASN A 185 24.47 -16.59 -5.89
N LEU A 186 23.60 -17.58 -5.65
CA LEU A 186 23.45 -18.17 -4.33
C LEU A 186 24.68 -19.02 -4.01
N THR A 187 25.57 -18.50 -3.17
CA THR A 187 26.81 -19.15 -2.76
C THR A 187 26.88 -19.31 -1.24
N PRO A 188 27.65 -20.29 -0.70
CA PRO A 188 27.71 -20.55 0.75
C PRO A 188 28.18 -19.39 1.64
N ASP A 189 28.81 -18.36 1.06
CA ASP A 189 29.25 -17.14 1.75
C ASP A 189 28.11 -16.12 1.97
N VAL A 190 26.96 -16.30 1.31
CA VAL A 190 25.77 -15.50 1.57
C VAL A 190 25.24 -15.84 2.98
N SER A 191 25.04 -14.82 3.82
CA SER A 191 24.68 -14.99 5.23
C SER A 191 23.38 -15.78 5.46
N TRP A 192 22.47 -15.73 4.50
CA TRP A 192 21.19 -16.42 4.49
C TRP A 192 21.16 -17.68 3.59
N TYR A 193 22.32 -18.19 3.14
CA TYR A 193 22.42 -19.35 2.23
C TYR A 193 21.60 -20.56 2.68
N GLU A 194 21.82 -21.02 3.92
CA GLU A 194 21.12 -22.19 4.46
C GLU A 194 19.60 -22.00 4.51
N GLN A 195 19.14 -20.76 4.76
CA GLN A 195 17.72 -20.44 4.73
C GLN A 195 17.16 -20.47 3.32
N ALA A 196 17.85 -19.89 2.35
CA ALA A 196 17.45 -19.96 0.95
C ALA A 196 17.36 -21.40 0.43
N ILE A 197 18.24 -22.32 0.87
CA ILE A 197 18.11 -23.74 0.50
C ILE A 197 16.83 -24.35 1.09
N ARG A 198 16.52 -24.08 2.36
CA ARG A 198 15.29 -24.58 3.02
C ARG A 198 14.02 -24.01 2.41
N ASP A 199 14.06 -22.76 1.98
CA ASP A 199 12.93 -22.01 1.46
C ASP A 199 12.86 -22.05 -0.07
N SER A 200 13.76 -22.75 -0.75
CA SER A 200 13.75 -22.90 -2.20
C SER A 200 12.40 -23.41 -2.73
N ALA A 201 11.83 -22.69 -3.70
CA ALA A 201 10.48 -22.91 -4.19
C ALA A 201 10.42 -22.95 -5.71
N TYR A 202 9.58 -23.83 -6.26
CA TYR A 202 9.23 -23.83 -7.68
C TYR A 202 7.81 -23.29 -7.86
N ILE A 203 7.67 -22.18 -8.57
CA ILE A 203 6.41 -21.48 -8.78
C ILE A 203 5.96 -21.69 -10.21
N THR A 204 4.70 -22.09 -10.38
CA THR A 204 4.07 -22.32 -11.68
C THR A 204 2.70 -21.70 -11.72
N GLY A 205 2.15 -21.54 -12.92
CA GLY A 205 0.80 -21.04 -13.07
C GLY A 205 0.39 -20.80 -14.50
N ARG A 206 -0.79 -20.23 -14.67
CA ARG A 206 -1.34 -19.76 -15.95
C ARG A 206 -1.82 -18.33 -15.84
N VAL A 207 -1.72 -17.59 -16.93
CA VAL A 207 -2.40 -16.31 -17.11
C VAL A 207 -3.58 -16.52 -18.03
N LEU A 208 -4.77 -16.18 -17.54
CA LEU A 208 -6.07 -16.44 -18.18
C LEU A 208 -6.83 -15.13 -18.36
N SER A 209 -7.74 -15.12 -19.34
CA SER A 209 -8.79 -14.10 -19.46
C SER A 209 -9.95 -14.40 -18.49
N PRO A 210 -10.90 -13.48 -18.29
CA PRO A 210 -12.06 -13.73 -17.43
C PRO A 210 -13.00 -14.83 -17.97
N GLN A 211 -12.83 -15.22 -19.23
CA GLN A 211 -13.56 -16.32 -19.86
C GLN A 211 -12.85 -17.67 -19.67
N GLY A 212 -11.69 -17.71 -19.02
CA GLY A 212 -10.89 -18.92 -18.80
C GLY A 212 -9.93 -19.27 -19.94
N GLU A 213 -9.88 -18.45 -21.00
CA GLU A 213 -8.97 -18.66 -22.13
C GLU A 213 -7.53 -18.32 -21.75
N PRO A 214 -6.53 -19.15 -22.14
CA PRO A 214 -5.13 -18.85 -21.90
C PRO A 214 -4.64 -17.63 -22.67
N ILE A 215 -3.84 -16.81 -22.00
CA ILE A 215 -3.22 -15.62 -22.60
C ILE A 215 -1.75 -15.95 -22.92
N LYS A 216 -1.46 -16.17 -24.20
CA LYS A 216 -0.10 -16.37 -24.71
C LYS A 216 0.71 -15.07 -24.68
N GLY A 217 1.97 -15.16 -24.28
CA GLY A 217 2.90 -14.03 -24.29
C GLY A 217 2.57 -12.92 -23.28
N ALA A 218 1.74 -13.21 -22.27
CA ALA A 218 1.61 -12.36 -21.10
C ALA A 218 2.95 -12.33 -20.35
N ILE A 219 3.33 -11.19 -19.82
CA ILE A 219 4.55 -11.01 -19.03
C ILE A 219 4.18 -11.07 -17.55
N VAL A 220 4.80 -11.99 -16.83
CA VAL A 220 4.78 -12.11 -15.37
C VAL A 220 6.09 -11.53 -14.84
N ASP A 221 6.05 -10.30 -14.36
CA ASP A 221 7.15 -9.60 -13.68
C ASP A 221 7.04 -9.87 -12.18
N VAL A 222 8.07 -10.45 -11.57
CA VAL A 222 8.05 -10.93 -10.19
C VAL A 222 9.22 -10.38 -9.39
N TRP A 223 8.97 -10.00 -8.13
CA TRP A 223 10.01 -9.66 -7.17
C TRP A 223 9.62 -9.96 -5.72
N HIS A 224 10.59 -10.28 -4.87
CA HIS A 224 10.40 -10.43 -3.43
C HIS A 224 11.72 -10.21 -2.65
N THR A 225 11.65 -10.17 -1.32
CA THR A 225 12.80 -10.00 -0.43
C THR A 225 13.67 -11.26 -0.35
N ALA A 226 14.96 -11.08 -0.05
CA ALA A 226 15.79 -12.18 0.42
C ALA A 226 15.42 -12.58 1.87
N PRO A 227 15.89 -13.73 2.38
CA PRO A 227 15.54 -14.18 3.73
C PRO A 227 15.97 -13.25 4.87
N ASN A 228 16.85 -12.28 4.62
CA ASN A 228 17.17 -11.20 5.56
C ASN A 228 16.12 -10.07 5.58
N GLY A 229 15.03 -10.20 4.83
CA GLY A 229 13.93 -9.23 4.76
C GLY A 229 14.21 -8.01 3.88
N LEU A 230 15.30 -8.02 3.10
CA LEU A 230 15.70 -6.89 2.27
C LEU A 230 15.54 -7.21 0.77
N TYR A 231 15.02 -6.25 0.02
CA TYR A 231 15.16 -6.26 -1.44
C TYR A 231 16.61 -5.90 -1.80
N GLU A 232 17.12 -6.39 -2.94
CA GLU A 232 18.53 -6.17 -3.31
C GLU A 232 18.94 -4.69 -3.35
N GLN A 233 18.02 -3.77 -3.70
CA GLN A 233 18.29 -2.33 -3.72
C GLN A 233 18.59 -1.73 -2.34
N GLN A 234 18.27 -2.46 -1.26
CA GLN A 234 18.56 -2.10 0.12
C GLN A 234 19.80 -2.83 0.66
N ASP A 235 20.32 -3.81 -0.07
CA ASP A 235 21.37 -4.72 0.38
C ASP A 235 22.43 -4.87 -0.72
N SER A 236 23.48 -4.07 -0.63
CA SER A 236 24.58 -4.08 -1.59
C SER A 236 25.36 -5.39 -1.66
N SER A 237 25.13 -6.34 -0.74
CA SER A 237 25.72 -7.68 -0.82
C SER A 237 24.99 -8.60 -1.80
N GLN A 238 23.74 -8.27 -2.16
CA GLN A 238 22.98 -9.02 -3.14
C GLN A 238 23.42 -8.67 -4.57
N PRO A 239 23.40 -9.63 -5.51
CA PRO A 239 23.59 -9.33 -6.93
C PRO A 239 22.54 -8.36 -7.46
N ASP A 240 22.90 -7.53 -8.44
CA ASP A 240 21.92 -6.68 -9.12
C ASP A 240 20.80 -7.52 -9.75
N MET A 241 19.56 -7.07 -9.51
CA MET A 241 18.32 -7.77 -9.89
C MET A 241 18.21 -9.19 -9.31
N ASN A 242 18.82 -9.48 -8.17
CA ASN A 242 18.55 -10.72 -7.42
C ASN A 242 17.08 -10.77 -6.97
N LEU A 243 16.47 -11.95 -7.03
CA LEU A 243 15.06 -12.20 -6.69
C LEU A 243 14.08 -11.35 -7.49
N ARG A 244 14.46 -11.01 -8.74
CA ARG A 244 13.63 -10.32 -9.72
C ARG A 244 13.69 -11.03 -11.06
N GLY A 245 12.61 -11.04 -11.82
CA GLY A 245 12.61 -11.60 -13.17
C GLY A 245 11.30 -11.42 -13.92
N GLN A 246 11.35 -11.52 -15.23
CA GLN A 246 10.20 -11.45 -16.12
C GLN A 246 10.08 -12.73 -16.93
N PHE A 247 8.88 -13.32 -16.96
CA PHE A 247 8.59 -14.58 -17.64
C PHE A 247 7.43 -14.39 -18.62
N ALA A 248 7.64 -14.73 -19.89
CA ALA A 248 6.57 -14.74 -20.89
C ALA A 248 5.81 -16.07 -20.83
N THR A 249 4.48 -16.01 -20.86
CA THR A 249 3.65 -17.22 -20.89
C THR A 249 3.72 -17.94 -22.24
N ASP A 250 3.63 -19.26 -22.20
CA ASP A 250 3.56 -20.10 -23.39
C ASP A 250 2.17 -20.10 -24.07
N ASP A 251 1.99 -20.95 -25.08
CA ASP A 251 0.76 -21.03 -25.89
C ASP A 251 -0.46 -21.50 -25.07
N GLU A 252 -0.24 -22.18 -23.95
CA GLU A 252 -1.28 -22.57 -23.00
C GLU A 252 -1.41 -21.60 -21.83
N GLY A 253 -0.74 -20.44 -21.92
CA GLY A 253 -0.74 -19.38 -20.91
C GLY A 253 0.13 -19.69 -19.70
N ARG A 254 0.99 -20.72 -19.74
CA ARG A 254 1.75 -21.18 -18.58
C ARG A 254 3.02 -20.37 -18.35
N TYR A 255 3.36 -20.15 -17.09
CA TYR A 255 4.65 -19.64 -16.65
C TYR A 255 5.25 -20.56 -15.57
N ALA A 256 6.58 -20.52 -15.41
CA ALA A 256 7.26 -21.24 -14.35
C ALA A 256 8.62 -20.62 -14.00
N PHE A 257 9.01 -20.64 -12.72
CA PHE A 257 10.32 -20.21 -12.27
C PHE A 257 10.69 -20.73 -10.88
N TYR A 258 11.97 -20.76 -10.55
CA TYR A 258 12.46 -21.00 -9.19
C TYR A 258 12.63 -19.68 -8.45
N ALA A 259 12.22 -19.65 -7.18
CA ALA A 259 12.26 -18.52 -6.27
C ALA A 259 12.54 -19.02 -4.84
N LEU A 260 12.33 -18.15 -3.84
CA LEU A 260 12.27 -18.56 -2.44
C LEU A 260 10.84 -18.36 -1.93
N ARG A 261 10.38 -19.26 -1.06
CA ARG A 261 9.22 -19.06 -0.21
C ARG A 261 9.46 -17.78 0.62
N PRO A 262 8.54 -16.81 0.61
CA PRO A 262 8.81 -15.50 1.16
C PRO A 262 8.83 -15.53 2.70
N VAL A 263 9.49 -14.53 3.29
CA VAL A 263 9.55 -14.34 4.75
C VAL A 263 8.95 -13.00 5.13
N ALA A 264 8.37 -12.91 6.32
CA ALA A 264 7.95 -11.63 6.90
C ALA A 264 9.14 -10.68 7.05
N TYR A 265 8.88 -9.39 6.87
CA TYR A 265 9.89 -8.35 7.06
C TYR A 265 9.25 -7.05 7.57
N PRO A 266 9.98 -6.24 8.35
CA PRO A 266 9.49 -4.93 8.78
C PRO A 266 9.60 -3.90 7.65
N ILE A 267 8.58 -3.05 7.50
CA ILE A 267 8.74 -1.77 6.79
C ILE A 267 9.74 -0.88 7.54
N PRO A 268 10.36 0.14 6.89
CA PRO A 268 11.20 1.11 7.59
C PRO A 268 10.46 1.77 8.77
N ASP A 269 11.01 1.69 9.97
CA ASP A 269 10.39 2.16 11.22
C ASP A 269 11.23 3.22 11.97
N ASP A 270 12.28 3.72 11.31
CA ASP A 270 13.21 4.75 11.77
C ASP A 270 12.70 6.18 11.51
N GLY A 271 11.61 6.33 10.76
CA GLY A 271 11.01 7.61 10.38
C GLY A 271 9.66 7.92 11.04
N PRO A 272 9.02 9.03 10.65
CA PRO A 272 7.67 9.41 11.07
C PRO A 272 6.63 8.29 11.06
N ALA A 273 6.61 7.43 10.04
CA ALA A 273 5.65 6.33 9.98
C ALA A 273 5.89 5.31 11.12
N GLY A 274 7.16 4.96 11.36
CA GLY A 274 7.56 4.13 12.49
C GLY A 274 7.23 4.75 13.85
N ARG A 275 7.38 6.07 14.00
CA ARG A 275 6.96 6.78 15.22
C ARG A 275 5.45 6.67 15.44
N LEU A 276 4.66 6.88 14.38
CA LEU A 276 3.20 6.75 14.47
C LEU A 276 2.77 5.32 14.80
N LEU A 277 3.38 4.31 14.19
CA LEU A 277 3.13 2.90 14.55
C LEU A 277 3.39 2.64 16.03
N LYS A 278 4.53 3.11 16.56
CA LYS A 278 4.89 2.97 17.99
C LYS A 278 3.86 3.65 18.90
N MET A 279 3.39 4.86 18.53
CA MET A 279 2.35 5.57 19.28
C MET A 279 0.99 4.86 19.26
N LEU A 280 0.70 4.13 18.18
CA LEU A 280 -0.52 3.33 18.01
C LEU A 280 -0.40 1.90 18.58
N ASP A 281 0.74 1.56 19.20
CA ASP A 281 1.06 0.21 19.67
C ASP A 281 0.96 -0.87 18.55
N ARG A 282 1.49 -0.53 17.38
CA ARG A 282 1.49 -1.40 16.18
C ARG A 282 2.91 -1.80 15.77
N HIS A 283 3.04 -3.01 15.24
CA HIS A 283 4.31 -3.52 14.69
C HIS A 283 4.51 -3.08 13.22
N PRO A 284 5.76 -3.05 12.72
CA PRO A 284 6.06 -2.69 11.32
C PRO A 284 6.05 -3.88 10.35
N TYR A 285 5.82 -5.11 10.81
CA TYR A 285 5.92 -6.30 9.96
C TYR A 285 4.83 -6.40 8.89
N ARG A 286 5.27 -6.79 7.70
CA ARG A 286 4.44 -7.32 6.63
C ARG A 286 4.62 -8.85 6.56
N PRO A 287 3.57 -9.62 6.31
CA PRO A 287 3.68 -11.07 6.11
C PRO A 287 4.52 -11.40 4.87
N GLY A 288 5.14 -12.57 4.83
CA GLY A 288 5.87 -13.05 3.66
C GLY A 288 5.01 -13.04 2.40
N HIS A 289 5.42 -12.26 1.41
CA HIS A 289 4.73 -12.11 0.13
C HIS A 289 5.66 -12.10 -1.08
N ILE A 290 5.09 -12.40 -2.24
CA ILE A 290 5.74 -12.25 -3.54
C ILE A 290 4.91 -11.29 -4.38
N HIS A 291 5.55 -10.26 -4.92
CA HIS A 291 4.88 -9.29 -5.79
C HIS A 291 4.85 -9.74 -7.24
N PHE A 292 3.81 -9.29 -7.94
CA PHE A 292 3.64 -9.51 -9.36
C PHE A 292 3.13 -8.25 -10.06
N ILE A 293 3.69 -7.97 -11.23
CA ILE A 293 3.00 -7.22 -12.29
C ILE A 293 2.76 -8.18 -13.44
N VAL A 294 1.49 -8.36 -13.79
CA VAL A 294 1.10 -9.23 -14.90
C VAL A 294 0.47 -8.38 -16.00
N SER A 295 1.04 -8.42 -17.19
CA SER A 295 0.60 -7.60 -18.32
C SER A 295 0.44 -8.43 -19.58
N ALA A 296 -0.55 -8.08 -20.40
CA ALA A 296 -0.73 -8.67 -21.72
C ALA A 296 -1.39 -7.67 -22.66
N LYS A 297 -1.20 -7.85 -23.96
CA LYS A 297 -1.88 -7.03 -24.97
C LYS A 297 -3.40 -7.16 -24.79
N GLU A 298 -4.12 -6.05 -24.95
CA GLU A 298 -5.59 -5.96 -24.85
C GLU A 298 -6.15 -6.30 -23.45
N HIS A 299 -5.28 -6.48 -22.46
CA HIS A 299 -5.65 -6.71 -21.07
C HIS A 299 -5.08 -5.62 -20.18
N ARG A 300 -5.78 -5.36 -19.08
CA ARG A 300 -5.37 -4.42 -18.06
C ARG A 300 -4.19 -5.01 -17.31
N THR A 301 -3.14 -4.20 -17.10
CA THR A 301 -2.02 -4.57 -16.25
C THR A 301 -2.51 -4.78 -14.82
N LEU A 302 -2.19 -5.93 -14.24
CA LEU A 302 -2.49 -6.27 -12.86
C LEU A 302 -1.23 -6.10 -12.01
N THR A 303 -1.28 -5.18 -11.04
CA THR A 303 -0.33 -5.17 -9.92
C THR A 303 -0.97 -5.93 -8.77
N THR A 304 -0.29 -6.95 -8.25
CA THR A 304 -0.78 -7.75 -7.13
C THR A 304 0.37 -8.36 -6.35
N GLN A 305 0.05 -9.12 -5.31
CA GLN A 305 0.99 -9.92 -4.54
C GLN A 305 0.27 -11.14 -3.98
N VAL A 306 1.01 -12.19 -3.64
CA VAL A 306 0.48 -13.37 -2.94
C VAL A 306 1.15 -13.52 -1.58
N PHE A 307 0.42 -14.02 -0.60
CA PHE A 307 0.85 -14.12 0.80
C PHE A 307 0.89 -15.56 1.28
N ASP A 308 1.92 -15.93 2.04
CA ASP A 308 2.04 -17.29 2.58
C ASP A 308 1.03 -17.56 3.70
N ASP A 309 0.26 -18.65 3.58
CA ASP A 309 -0.77 -19.06 4.55
C ASP A 309 -0.24 -19.39 5.96
N ARG A 310 1.08 -19.55 6.12
CA ARG A 310 1.70 -19.86 7.41
C ARG A 310 2.38 -18.66 8.07
N ASP A 311 2.30 -17.48 7.47
CA ASP A 311 2.94 -16.30 8.05
C ASP A 311 2.18 -15.80 9.28
N GLU A 312 2.89 -15.49 10.36
CA GLU A 312 2.28 -15.05 11.62
C GLU A 312 1.65 -13.65 11.53
N TYR A 313 2.08 -12.82 10.56
CA TYR A 313 1.61 -11.46 10.36
C TYR A 313 0.45 -11.36 9.36
N LEU A 314 -0.09 -12.48 8.88
CA LEU A 314 -1.12 -12.50 7.83
C LEU A 314 -2.37 -11.69 8.18
N LEU A 315 -2.79 -11.72 9.45
CA LEU A 315 -3.96 -10.97 9.93
C LEU A 315 -3.63 -9.57 10.45
N GLN A 316 -2.35 -9.19 10.45
CA GLN A 316 -1.84 -7.98 11.08
C GLN A 316 -0.87 -7.20 10.17
N ASP A 317 -0.95 -7.37 8.85
CA ASP A 317 -0.10 -6.66 7.89
C ASP A 317 -0.08 -5.15 8.19
N ALA A 318 1.11 -4.58 8.40
CA ALA A 318 1.29 -3.19 8.78
C ALA A 318 0.67 -2.20 7.78
N VAL A 319 0.47 -2.61 6.53
CA VAL A 319 -0.09 -1.81 5.44
C VAL A 319 -1.43 -2.34 4.90
N PHE A 320 -2.02 -3.33 5.58
CA PHE A 320 -3.36 -3.86 5.29
C PHE A 320 -3.56 -4.44 3.88
N ALA A 321 -2.51 -4.90 3.20
CA ALA A 321 -2.61 -5.27 1.80
C ALA A 321 -3.06 -6.74 1.57
N VAL A 322 -3.27 -7.51 2.64
CA VAL A 322 -3.74 -8.90 2.59
C VAL A 322 -5.23 -8.93 2.20
N LYS A 323 -5.54 -9.74 1.19
CA LYS A 323 -6.90 -10.11 0.76
C LYS A 323 -7.00 -11.63 0.77
N ASP A 324 -8.14 -12.19 1.19
CA ASP A 324 -8.30 -13.64 1.37
C ASP A 324 -7.98 -14.43 0.09
N GLU A 325 -8.31 -13.87 -1.07
CA GLU A 325 -8.08 -14.47 -2.39
C GLU A 325 -6.60 -14.46 -2.83
N LEU A 326 -5.76 -13.69 -2.13
CA LEU A 326 -4.33 -13.58 -2.38
C LEU A 326 -3.49 -14.42 -1.40
N ILE A 327 -4.14 -15.12 -0.46
CA ILE A 327 -3.48 -16.05 0.46
C ILE A 327 -3.23 -17.38 -0.27
N VAL A 328 -1.99 -17.84 -0.27
CA VAL A 328 -1.54 -19.03 -0.99
C VAL A 328 -0.82 -20.00 -0.07
N LYS A 329 -0.88 -21.28 -0.43
CA LYS A 329 -0.24 -22.36 0.33
C LYS A 329 0.94 -22.94 -0.43
N PHE A 330 2.13 -22.78 0.14
CA PHE A 330 3.32 -23.51 -0.33
C PHE A 330 3.26 -24.97 0.12
N LEU A 331 3.30 -25.89 -0.85
CA LEU A 331 3.28 -27.33 -0.61
C LEU A 331 4.69 -27.90 -0.71
N PRO A 332 5.04 -28.95 0.05
CA PRO A 332 6.32 -29.64 -0.14
C PRO A 332 6.48 -30.16 -1.57
N ARG A 333 7.69 -30.07 -2.12
CA ARG A 333 8.06 -30.59 -3.43
C ARG A 333 9.09 -31.69 -3.27
N GLU A 334 8.75 -32.89 -3.74
CA GLU A 334 9.63 -34.06 -3.71
C GLU A 334 10.25 -34.30 -5.08
N GLY A 335 11.47 -34.87 -5.10
CA GLY A 335 12.16 -35.25 -6.33
C GLY A 335 12.80 -34.11 -7.13
N ASP A 336 12.67 -32.86 -6.68
CA ASP A 336 13.36 -31.71 -7.27
C ASP A 336 14.59 -31.33 -6.42
N PRO A 337 15.82 -31.42 -6.97
CA PRO A 337 17.01 -31.05 -6.22
C PRO A 337 17.10 -29.54 -5.93
N ASN A 338 16.37 -28.69 -6.67
CA ASN A 338 16.48 -27.23 -6.61
C ASN A 338 15.34 -26.56 -5.85
N ALA A 339 14.34 -27.31 -5.38
CA ALA A 339 13.19 -26.76 -4.66
C ALA A 339 12.68 -27.72 -3.59
N LYS A 340 12.46 -27.17 -2.38
CA LYS A 340 11.77 -27.86 -1.27
C LYS A 340 10.27 -27.59 -1.26
N TRP A 341 9.84 -26.50 -1.87
CA TRP A 341 8.45 -26.07 -1.92
C TRP A 341 7.95 -25.90 -3.35
N GLN A 342 6.65 -25.90 -3.52
CA GLN A 342 5.98 -25.52 -4.75
C GLN A 342 4.74 -24.69 -4.49
N LEU A 343 4.44 -23.82 -5.46
CA LEU A 343 3.22 -23.02 -5.52
C LEU A 343 2.68 -23.05 -6.95
N GLU A 344 1.40 -23.40 -7.09
CA GLU A 344 0.65 -23.20 -8.33
C GLU A 344 -0.33 -22.03 -8.11
N TYR A 345 -0.24 -21.01 -8.96
CA TYR A 345 -1.11 -19.83 -8.86
C TYR A 345 -1.52 -19.34 -10.24
N ASN A 346 -2.82 -19.13 -10.48
CA ASN A 346 -3.30 -18.65 -11.77
C ASN A 346 -3.71 -17.17 -11.65
N PHE A 347 -3.30 -16.37 -12.62
CA PHE A 347 -3.75 -14.99 -12.77
C PHE A 347 -4.91 -14.91 -13.76
N VAL A 348 -5.91 -14.10 -13.44
CA VAL A 348 -7.01 -13.76 -14.35
C VAL A 348 -6.97 -12.25 -14.61
N LEU A 349 -6.68 -11.85 -15.84
CA LEU A 349 -6.54 -10.44 -16.22
C LEU A 349 -7.87 -9.88 -16.76
N GLY A 350 -8.26 -8.70 -16.29
CA GLY A 350 -9.33 -7.90 -16.90
C GLY A 350 -8.96 -7.42 -18.30
N LYS A 351 -9.97 -7.11 -19.13
CA LYS A 351 -9.74 -6.54 -20.47
C LYS A 351 -9.48 -5.04 -20.39
N ASN A 352 -8.74 -4.49 -21.36
CA ASN A 352 -8.73 -3.04 -21.56
C ASN A 352 -10.07 -2.63 -22.16
N GLU A 353 -10.67 -1.57 -21.63
CA GLU A 353 -11.84 -0.91 -22.26
C GLU A 353 -11.46 -0.16 -23.54
#